data_AF-A0A503W922-F1
#
_entry.id   AF-A0A503W922-F1
#
_cell.length_a   1.000
_cell.length_b   1.000
_cell.length_c   1.000
_cell.angle_alpha   90.00
_cell.angle_beta   90.00
_cell.angle_gamma   90.00
#
_symmetry.space_group_name_H-M   'P 1'
#
loop_
_entity.id
_entity.type
_entity.pdbx_description
1 polymer ?
#
loop_
_entity_poly.entity_id
_entity_poly.type
_entity_poly.pdbx_seq_one_letter_code
_entity_poly.pdbx_strand_id
1 'polypeptide(L)'
;MVKMSRKELHMLVWLKPMTNIAREIGVRDQHIAQACDAYDIARPRPGHWQRVQYGKVANGTLLSSKKYPFEEMVLIGPVNSRDHRTKTLQASSMSLRQA
;
A
#
# COMPACT_ATOMS: atom_id res chain seq x y z
N MET A 1 15.14 0.87 7.82
CA MET A 1 14.17 -0.13 7.32
C MET A 1 13.15 -0.34 8.43
N VAL A 2 11.87 -0.37 8.11
CA VAL A 2 10.76 -0.40 9.09
C VAL A 2 9.85 -1.57 8.74
N LYS A 3 9.27 -2.22 9.75
CA LYS A 3 8.30 -3.30 9.58
C LYS A 3 7.03 -2.97 10.35
N MET A 4 5.88 -3.20 9.73
CA MET A 4 4.56 -2.96 10.32
C MET A 4 3.51 -3.85 9.66
N SER A 5 2.31 -3.97 10.25
CA SER A 5 1.27 -4.79 9.63
C SER A 5 0.69 -4.10 8.39
N ARG A 6 0.15 -4.90 7.45
CA ARG A 6 -0.50 -4.40 6.23
C ARG A 6 -1.66 -3.47 6.57
N LYS A 7 -2.44 -3.81 7.60
CA LYS A 7 -3.52 -2.97 8.13
C LYS A 7 -2.99 -1.65 8.69
N GLU A 8 -1.90 -1.69 9.45
CA GLU A 8 -1.27 -0.49 10.01
C GLU A 8 -0.79 0.45 8.91
N LEU A 9 -0.05 -0.08 7.93
CA LEU A 9 0.41 0.71 6.79
C LEU A 9 -0.76 1.32 6.01
N HIS A 10 -1.82 0.54 5.76
CA HIS A 10 -3.04 1.06 5.14
C HIS A 10 -3.63 2.23 5.93
N MET A 11 -3.86 2.07 7.23
CA MET A 11 -4.39 3.16 8.05
C MET A 11 -3.50 4.40 7.98
N LEU A 12 -2.18 4.25 8.10
CA LEU A 12 -1.24 5.37 8.05
C LEU A 12 -1.33 6.15 6.74
N VAL A 13 -1.35 5.47 5.58
CA VAL A 13 -1.43 6.13 4.27
C VAL A 13 -2.78 6.79 3.99
N TRP A 14 -3.82 6.47 4.76
CA TRP A 14 -5.12 7.13 4.75
C TRP A 14 -5.30 8.17 5.86
N LEU A 15 -4.39 8.23 6.83
CA LEU A 15 -4.38 9.21 7.92
C LEU A 15 -3.54 10.45 7.61
N LYS A 16 -2.42 10.30 6.88
CA LYS A 16 -1.56 11.43 6.52
C LYS A 16 -0.80 11.20 5.19
N PRO A 17 -0.28 12.28 4.55
CA PRO A 17 0.56 12.14 3.36
C PRO A 17 1.79 11.27 3.58
N MET A 18 2.15 10.45 2.59
CA MET A 18 3.32 9.55 2.67
C MET A 18 4.63 10.30 2.94
N THR A 19 4.77 11.55 2.51
CA THR A 19 5.92 12.41 2.82
C THR A 19 6.06 12.67 4.32
N ASN A 20 4.95 12.84 5.04
CA ASN A 20 4.95 12.98 6.50
C ASN A 20 5.29 11.66 7.18
N ILE A 21 4.68 10.55 6.74
CA ILE A 21 4.97 9.21 7.27
C ILE A 21 6.46 8.89 7.11
N ALA A 22 7.01 9.14 5.92
CA ALA A 22 8.40 8.91 5.57
C ALA A 22 9.37 9.65 6.51
N ARG A 23 9.07 10.93 6.79
CA ARG A 23 9.84 11.74 7.74
C ARG A 23 9.74 11.21 9.17
N GLU A 24 8.56 10.77 9.61
CA GLU A 24 8.33 10.23 10.96
C GLU A 24 9.08 8.92 11.20
N ILE A 25 9.08 8.00 10.21
CA ILE A 25 9.68 6.66 10.37
C ILE A 25 11.09 6.55 9.78
N GLY A 26 11.67 7.65 9.28
CA GLY A 26 13.04 7.71 8.78
C GLY A 26 13.29 6.91 7.50
N VAL A 27 12.34 6.90 6.56
CA VAL A 27 12.46 6.23 5.25
C VAL A 27 12.16 7.20 4.10
N ARG A 28 12.41 6.77 2.85
CA ARG A 28 11.93 7.49 1.67
C ARG A 28 10.46 7.16 1.44
N ASP A 29 9.67 8.16 1.06
CA ASP A 29 8.26 8.02 0.67
C ASP A 29 8.07 7.03 -0.49
N GLN A 30 9.02 6.95 -1.42
CA GLN A 30 9.04 5.96 -2.49
C GLN A 30 9.05 4.51 -1.95
N HIS A 31 9.74 4.25 -0.84
CA HIS A 31 9.74 2.91 -0.23
C HIS A 31 8.37 2.55 0.36
N ILE A 32 7.63 3.55 0.85
CA ILE A 32 6.26 3.37 1.32
C ILE A 32 5.35 3.03 0.13
N ALA A 33 5.47 3.77 -0.98
CA ALA A 33 4.70 3.49 -2.19
C ALA A 33 4.97 2.09 -2.75
N GLN A 34 6.25 1.69 -2.83
CA GLN A 34 6.65 0.35 -3.27
C GLN A 34 6.09 -0.74 -2.36
N ALA A 35 6.12 -0.52 -1.04
CA ALA A 35 5.52 -1.45 -0.08
C ALA A 35 4.01 -1.56 -0.27
N CYS A 36 3.30 -0.46 -0.50
CA CYS A 36 1.87 -0.49 -0.80
C CYS A 36 1.57 -1.29 -2.07
N ASP A 37 2.34 -1.06 -3.14
CA ASP A 37 2.13 -1.75 -4.42
C ASP A 37 2.44 -3.25 -4.30
N ALA A 38 3.48 -3.63 -3.55
CA ALA A 38 3.87 -5.02 -3.34
C ALA A 38 2.83 -5.86 -2.56
N TYR A 39 2.10 -5.22 -1.64
CA TYR A 39 1.12 -5.86 -0.77
C TYR A 39 -0.33 -5.49 -1.11
N ASP A 40 -0.57 -4.96 -2.31
CA ASP A 40 -1.92 -4.61 -2.80
C ASP A 40 -2.70 -3.75 -1.78
N ILE A 41 -2.04 -2.68 -1.31
CA ILE A 41 -2.60 -1.72 -0.35
C ILE A 41 -3.09 -0.52 -1.15
N ALA A 42 -4.41 -0.29 -1.11
CA ALA A 42 -5.01 0.87 -1.73
C ALA A 42 -4.48 2.16 -1.10
N ARG A 43 -4.07 3.11 -1.94
CA ARG A 43 -3.59 4.44 -1.56
C ARG A 43 -4.63 5.51 -1.89
N PRO A 44 -4.65 6.66 -1.18
CA PRO A 44 -5.49 7.78 -1.57
C PRO A 44 -5.17 8.24 -3.00
N ARG A 45 -6.20 8.59 -3.78
CA ARG A 45 -6.02 9.12 -5.14
C ARG A 45 -5.21 10.43 -5.12
N PRO A 46 -4.48 10.77 -6.20
CA PRO A 46 -3.88 12.08 -6.34
C PRO A 46 -4.91 13.19 -6.07
N GLY A 47 -4.51 14.21 -5.31
CA GLY A 47 -5.41 15.31 -4.90
C GLY A 47 -6.30 15.01 -3.68
N HIS A 48 -6.31 13.78 -3.14
CA HIS A 48 -7.03 13.46 -1.90
C HIS A 48 -6.61 14.38 -0.75
N TRP A 49 -5.30 14.51 -0.50
CA TRP A 49 -4.78 15.33 0.58
C TRP A 49 -5.03 16.83 0.39
N GLN A 50 -5.04 17.31 -0.86
CA GLN A 50 -5.45 18.68 -1.16
C GLN A 50 -6.93 18.89 -0.78
N ARG A 51 -7.83 17.97 -1.15
CA ARG A 51 -9.24 18.03 -0.77
C ARG A 51 -9.45 18.02 0.74
N VAL A 52 -8.73 17.16 1.46
CA VAL A 52 -8.75 17.10 2.93
C VAL A 52 -8.30 18.42 3.54
N GLN A 53 -7.23 19.02 3.02
CA GLN A 53 -6.71 20.31 3.47
C GLN A 53 -7.74 21.45 3.29
N TYR A 54 -8.59 21.39 2.26
CA TYR A 54 -9.70 22.32 2.05
C TYR A 54 -11.00 21.91 2.75
N GLY A 55 -10.94 21.02 3.76
CA GLY A 55 -12.08 20.64 4.59
C GLY A 55 -13.12 19.76 3.89
N LYS A 56 -12.82 19.18 2.72
CA LYS A 56 -13.75 18.30 2.02
C LYS A 56 -13.69 16.89 2.61
N VAL A 57 -14.86 16.26 2.76
CA VAL A 57 -14.97 14.87 3.19
C VAL A 57 -14.24 13.95 2.20
N ALA A 58 -13.38 13.11 2.77
CA ALA A 58 -12.56 12.15 2.08
C ALA A 58 -13.03 10.74 2.47
N ASN A 59 -13.50 9.97 1.49
CA ASN A 59 -13.90 8.59 1.72
C ASN A 59 -12.66 7.68 1.63
N GLY A 60 -12.38 6.97 2.71
CA GLY A 60 -11.39 5.90 2.78
C GLY A 60 -11.80 4.70 1.94
N THR A 61 -10.83 4.02 1.31
CA THR A 61 -11.08 2.67 0.76
C THR A 61 -10.87 1.66 1.88
N LEU A 62 -11.72 0.63 1.94
CA LEU A 62 -11.52 -0.48 2.87
C LEU A 62 -10.42 -1.42 2.34
N LEU A 63 -9.56 -1.88 3.23
CA LEU A 63 -8.54 -2.86 2.89
C LEU A 63 -9.19 -4.24 2.63
N SER A 64 -8.87 -4.87 1.51
CA SER A 64 -9.35 -6.23 1.20
C SER A 64 -8.39 -7.29 1.73
N SER A 65 -8.90 -8.35 2.35
CA SER A 65 -8.11 -9.51 2.82
C SER A 65 -7.99 -10.65 1.80
N LYS A 66 -8.43 -10.45 0.55
CA LYS A 66 -8.51 -11.53 -0.46
C LYS A 66 -7.15 -12.11 -0.86
N LYS A 67 -6.14 -11.25 -1.07
CA LYS A 67 -4.79 -11.64 -1.53
C LYS A 67 -3.79 -11.77 -0.38
N TYR A 68 -3.90 -10.90 0.61
CA TYR A 68 -3.03 -10.85 1.78
C TYR A 68 -3.88 -10.67 3.04
N PRO A 69 -3.57 -11.33 4.15
CA PRO A 69 -4.25 -11.09 5.42
C PRO A 69 -3.98 -9.66 5.93
N PHE A 70 -4.81 -9.19 6.86
CA PHE A 70 -4.66 -7.86 7.47
C PHE A 70 -3.36 -7.72 8.28
N GLU A 71 -2.97 -8.80 8.95
CA GLU A 71 -1.77 -8.84 9.81
C GLU A 71 -0.52 -9.33 9.07
N GLU A 72 -0.57 -9.37 7.74
CA GLU A 72 0.62 -9.61 6.93
C GLU A 72 1.69 -8.55 7.25
N MET A 73 2.92 -8.99 7.52
CA MET A 73 4.01 -8.08 7.84
C MET A 73 4.59 -7.47 6.57
N VAL A 74 4.61 -6.14 6.52
CA VAL A 74 5.12 -5.36 5.40
C VAL A 74 6.47 -4.75 5.76
N LEU A 75 7.44 -4.92 4.87
CA LEU A 75 8.77 -4.34 5.00
C LEU A 75 8.88 -3.06 4.17
N ILE A 76 9.23 -1.95 4.82
CA ILE A 76 9.41 -0.64 4.21
C ILE A 76 10.89 -0.26 4.27
N GLY A 77 11.51 -0.18 3.10
CA GLY A 77 12.92 0.14 2.98
C GLY A 77 13.42 0.02 1.55
N PRO A 78 14.72 0.23 1.33
CA PRO A 78 15.33 0.00 0.03
C PRO A 78 15.14 -1.47 -0.38
N VAL A 79 14.36 -1.68 -1.44
CA VAL A 79 14.23 -2.98 -2.11
C VAL A 79 15.09 -2.98 -3.36
N ASN A 80 15.90 -4.01 -3.54
CA ASN A 80 16.79 -4.10 -4.70
C ASN A 80 15.98 -4.17 -5.99
N SER A 81 16.53 -3.57 -7.06
CA SER A 81 15.89 -3.32 -8.37
C SER A 81 15.27 -4.54 -9.10
N ARG A 82 15.45 -5.74 -8.55
CA ARG A 82 15.11 -7.04 -9.14
C ARG A 82 13.81 -7.65 -8.61
N ASP A 83 13.31 -7.20 -7.45
CA ASP A 83 12.14 -7.82 -6.81
C ASP A 83 10.78 -7.27 -7.30
N HIS A 84 10.74 -6.12 -7.96
CA HIS A 84 9.47 -5.43 -8.31
C HIS A 84 8.76 -6.03 -9.52
N ARG A 85 9.44 -6.89 -10.29
CA ARG A 85 8.87 -7.51 -11.49
C ARG A 85 8.32 -8.92 -11.25
N THR A 86 8.54 -9.53 -10.08
CA THR A 86 8.26 -10.96 -9.86
C THR A 86 6.93 -11.27 -9.17
N LYS A 87 6.09 -10.28 -8.84
CA LYS A 87 4.76 -10.54 -8.21
C LYS A 87 3.53 -10.05 -8.99
N THR A 88 3.70 -9.68 -10.27
CA THR A 88 2.56 -9.38 -11.18
C THR A 88 2.04 -10.64 -11.91
N LEU A 89 2.71 -11.80 -11.79
CA LEU A 89 2.28 -13.07 -12.40
C LEU A 89 1.71 -14.05 -11.37
N GLN A 90 0.62 -13.70 -10.68
CA GLN A 90 -0.27 -14.72 -10.09
C GLN A 90 -1.68 -14.18 -9.93
N ALA A 91 -2.29 -13.81 -11.06
CA ALA A 91 -3.74 -13.60 -11.17
C ALA A 91 -4.20 -14.00 -12.58
N SER A 92 -3.86 -15.20 -13.02
CA SER A 92 -4.40 -15.82 -14.24
C SER A 92 -4.34 -17.34 -14.14
N SER A 93 -5.09 -17.92 -13.21
CA SER A 93 -5.46 -19.34 -13.27
C SER A 93 -6.78 -19.60 -12.56
N MET A 94 -7.84 -18.93 -13.02
CA MET A 94 -9.21 -19.42 -12.87
C MET A 94 -9.92 -19.20 -14.21
N SER A 95 -9.63 -20.04 -15.19
CA SER A 95 -10.61 -20.36 -16.22
C SER A 95 -11.04 -21.79 -15.96
N LEU A 96 -12.26 -21.93 -15.45
CA LEU A 96 -12.98 -23.20 -15.46
C LEU A 96 -12.87 -23.83 -16.85
N ARG A 97 -12.41 -25.07 -16.92
CA ARG A 97 -12.83 -25.99 -17.98
C ARG A 97 -13.90 -26.88 -17.36
N GLN A 98 -15.16 -26.55 -17.63
CA GLN A 98 -16.23 -27.54 -17.63
C GLN A 98 -16.27 -28.11 -19.05
N ALA A 99 -16.11 -29.43 -19.15
CA ALA A 99 -16.55 -30.26 -20.25
C ALA A 99 -17.13 -31.54 -19.61
#